data_AF-G7YYU6-F1
#
_entry.id   AF-G7YYU6-F1
#
_cell.length_a   1.000
_cell.length_b   1.000
_cell.length_c   1.000
_cell.angle_alpha   90.00
_cell.angle_beta   90.00
_cell.angle_gamma   90.00
#
_symmetry.space_group_name_H-M   'P 1'
#
loop_
_entity.id
_entity.type
_entity.pdbx_description
1 polymer ?
#
loop_
_entity_poly.entity_id
_entity_poly.type
_entity_poly.pdbx_seq_one_letter_code
_entity_poly.pdbx_strand_id
1 'polypeptide(L)'
;EVVGDEELRNLVTRDSPLAVYWGTATTGRPHVAYFVPIIKLADFLHAGCRVIILFADLHAYLDNMKAPWSLLRYRTQYYEAVIKGMLKSVNVPLERLHFIRGADYELTE
;
A
#
# COMPACT_ATOMS: atom_id res chain seq x y z
N GLU A 1 1.82 -11.03 14.67
CA GLU A 1 2.97 -10.67 15.51
C GLU A 1 3.16 -9.16 15.45
N VAL A 2 3.56 -8.53 16.55
CA VAL A 2 3.92 -7.10 16.59
C VAL A 2 5.37 -7.02 17.05
N VAL A 3 6.24 -6.47 16.20
CA VAL A 3 7.65 -6.21 16.51
C VAL A 3 7.79 -4.73 16.84
N GLY A 4 8.45 -4.40 17.97
CA GLY A 4 8.58 -3.01 18.43
C GLY A 4 7.37 -2.46 19.20
N ASP A 5 6.68 -3.30 19.99
CA ASP A 5 5.45 -2.91 20.74
C ASP A 5 5.66 -1.67 21.64
N GLU A 6 6.79 -1.57 22.33
CA GLU A 6 7.10 -0.42 23.19
C GLU A 6 7.22 0.88 22.38
N GLU A 7 7.94 0.85 21.26
CA GLU A 7 8.08 2.00 20.36
C GLU A 7 6.73 2.38 19.74
N LEU A 8 5.94 1.39 19.31
CA LEU A 8 4.61 1.61 18.77
C LEU A 8 3.70 2.31 19.79
N ARG A 9 3.69 1.86 21.05
CA ARG A 9 2.92 2.51 22.13
C ARG A 9 3.33 3.97 22.31
N ASN A 10 4.64 4.25 22.26
CA ASN A 10 5.17 5.61 22.37
C ASN A 10 4.85 6.50 21.15
N LEU A 11 4.64 5.91 19.96
CA LEU A 11 4.22 6.64 18.77
C LEU A 11 2.73 6.96 18.79
N VAL A 12 1.90 6.02 19.27
CA VAL A 12 0.44 6.18 19.33
C VAL A 12 0.01 7.22 20.37
N THR A 13 0.83 7.51 21.39
CA THR A 13 0.55 8.56 22.38
C THR A 13 0.90 9.97 21.91
N ARG A 14 1.50 10.13 20.73
CA ARG A 14 1.84 11.45 20.16
C ARG A 14 0.60 12.09 19.52
N ASP A 15 0.55 13.42 19.49
CA ASP A 15 -0.55 14.18 18.86
C ASP A 15 -0.60 14.05 17.33
N SER A 16 0.45 13.54 16.69
CA SER A 16 0.51 13.34 15.25
C SER A 16 -0.07 11.98 14.84
N PRO A 17 -0.85 11.89 13.75
CA PRO A 17 -1.32 10.62 13.22
C PRO A 17 -0.19 9.65 12.90
N LEU A 18 -0.31 8.39 13.34
CA LEU A 18 0.65 7.34 13.00
C LEU A 18 0.70 7.14 11.48
N ALA A 19 1.90 7.16 10.90
CA ALA A 19 2.10 6.81 9.50
C ALA A 19 2.34 5.31 9.37
N VAL A 20 1.57 4.64 8.52
CA VAL A 20 1.68 3.21 8.23
C VAL A 20 1.92 3.01 6.76
N TYR A 21 2.86 2.13 6.43
CA TYR A 21 3.21 1.77 5.06
C TYR A 21 2.88 0.29 4.80
N TRP A 22 2.36 -0.01 3.61
CA TRP A 22 2.25 -1.35 3.08
C TRP A 22 2.66 -1.38 1.60
N GLY A 23 3.59 -2.28 1.27
CA GLY A 23 4.09 -2.45 -0.09
C GLY A 23 3.42 -3.62 -0.82
N THR A 24 3.17 -3.45 -2.11
CA THR A 24 2.65 -4.52 -2.98
C THR A 24 3.34 -4.49 -4.35
N ALA A 25 3.84 -5.66 -4.79
CA ALA A 25 4.41 -5.82 -6.12
C ALA A 25 3.31 -5.95 -7.18
N THR A 26 3.41 -5.18 -8.26
CA THR A 26 2.39 -5.09 -9.32
C THR A 26 2.58 -6.15 -10.42
N THR A 27 2.81 -7.40 -10.00
CA THR A 27 3.14 -8.53 -10.89
C THR A 27 1.89 -9.24 -11.43
N GLY A 28 1.09 -9.86 -10.54
CA GLY A 28 -0.03 -10.72 -10.87
C GLY A 28 -1.37 -9.98 -11.00
N ARG A 29 -2.48 -10.71 -10.84
CA ARG A 29 -3.81 -10.12 -10.63
C ARG A 29 -4.21 -10.31 -9.17
N PRO A 30 -4.58 -9.25 -8.42
CA PRO A 30 -5.15 -9.41 -7.09
C PRO A 30 -6.37 -10.33 -7.14
N HIS A 31 -6.40 -11.30 -6.25
CA HIS A 31 -7.53 -12.22 -6.03
C HIS A 31 -8.13 -11.97 -4.64
N VAL A 32 -9.17 -12.73 -4.27
CA VAL A 32 -9.93 -12.49 -3.02
C VAL A 32 -9.09 -12.48 -1.73
N ALA A 33 -7.91 -13.11 -1.72
CA ALA A 33 -7.03 -13.07 -0.55
C ALA A 33 -6.45 -11.67 -0.28
N TYR A 34 -6.50 -10.75 -1.27
CA TYR A 34 -6.14 -9.34 -1.03
C TYR A 34 -7.08 -8.66 -0.03
N PHE A 35 -8.27 -9.20 0.25
CA PHE A 35 -9.08 -8.68 1.35
C PHE A 35 -8.39 -8.81 2.71
N VAL A 36 -7.49 -9.78 2.91
CA VAL A 36 -6.77 -9.95 4.17
C VAL A 36 -5.94 -8.70 4.54
N PRO A 37 -5.00 -8.21 3.70
CA PRO A 37 -4.31 -6.96 3.97
C PRO A 37 -5.25 -5.74 3.90
N ILE A 38 -6.24 -5.73 3.02
CA ILE A 38 -7.18 -4.59 2.89
C ILE A 38 -7.97 -4.35 4.17
N ILE A 39 -8.41 -5.40 4.86
CA ILE A 39 -9.09 -5.28 6.15
C ILE A 39 -8.16 -4.64 7.20
N LYS A 40 -6.87 -4.98 7.21
CA LYS A 40 -5.90 -4.31 8.10
C LYS A 40 -5.67 -2.85 7.75
N LEU A 41 -5.61 -2.52 6.47
CA LEU A 41 -5.50 -1.12 6.02
C LEU A 41 -6.75 -0.32 6.38
N ALA A 42 -7.92 -0.94 6.29
CA ALA A 42 -9.18 -0.37 6.76
C ALA A 42 -9.15 -0.09 8.27
N ASP A 43 -8.65 -1.02 9.09
CA ASP A 43 -8.45 -0.79 10.53
C ASP A 43 -7.56 0.43 10.80
N PHE A 44 -6.44 0.55 10.07
CA PHE A 44 -5.52 1.69 10.23
C PHE A 44 -6.17 3.01 9.80
N LEU A 45 -6.91 3.04 8.70
CA LEU A 45 -7.65 4.22 8.27
C LEU A 45 -8.71 4.64 9.30
N HIS A 46 -9.44 3.67 9.87
CA HIS A 46 -10.40 3.93 10.96
C HIS A 46 -9.74 4.45 12.23
N ALA A 47 -8.54 3.95 12.56
CA ALA A 47 -7.73 4.47 13.67
C ALA A 47 -7.16 5.88 13.39
N GLY A 48 -7.45 6.47 12.23
CA GLY A 48 -6.96 7.79 11.84
C GLY A 48 -5.51 7.79 11.37
N CYS A 49 -4.89 6.64 11.13
CA CYS A 49 -3.53 6.58 10.62
C CYS A 49 -3.44 7.20 9.22
N ARG A 50 -2.26 7.74 8.89
CA ARG A 50 -1.89 8.06 7.52
C ARG A 50 -1.40 6.79 6.85
N VAL A 51 -2.17 6.25 5.92
CA VAL A 51 -1.86 4.98 5.26
C VAL A 51 -1.24 5.22 3.90
N ILE A 52 -0.06 4.65 3.67
CA ILE A 52 0.70 4.76 2.43
C ILE A 52 0.77 3.36 1.80
N ILE A 53 0.28 3.25 0.58
CA ILE A 53 0.41 2.04 -0.23
C ILE A 53 1.47 2.30 -1.30
N LEU A 54 2.55 1.54 -1.25
CA LEU A 54 3.59 1.57 -2.28
C LEU A 54 3.35 0.48 -3.31
N PHE A 55 3.19 0.92 -4.55
CA PHE A 55 3.30 0.06 -5.71
C PHE A 55 4.78 -0.16 -6.02
N ALA A 56 5.29 -1.33 -5.64
CA ALA A 56 6.67 -1.73 -5.85
C ALA A 56 6.86 -2.17 -7.31
N ASP A 57 6.71 -1.22 -8.25
CA ASP A 57 6.77 -1.44 -9.69
C ASP A 57 8.21 -1.66 -10.20
N LEU A 58 9.20 -1.00 -9.60
CA LEU A 58 10.61 -1.31 -9.81
C LEU A 58 10.95 -2.74 -9.36
N HIS A 59 10.48 -3.14 -8.18
CA HIS A 59 10.66 -4.51 -7.69
C HIS A 59 9.97 -5.53 -8.61
N ALA A 60 8.74 -5.23 -9.06
CA ALA A 60 8.02 -6.08 -10.01
C ALA A 60 8.76 -6.22 -11.36
N TYR A 61 9.48 -5.18 -11.80
CA TYR A 61 10.35 -5.23 -12.98
C TYR A 61 11.55 -6.16 -12.77
N LEU A 62 12.23 -6.03 -11.63
CA LEU A 62 13.40 -6.85 -11.30
C LEU A 62 13.04 -8.33 -11.11
N ASP A 63 11.90 -8.63 -10.48
CA ASP A 63 11.41 -9.99 -10.29
C ASP A 63 10.94 -10.64 -11.60
N ASN A 64 10.42 -9.83 -12.53
CA ASN A 64 9.86 -10.30 -13.79
C ASN A 64 10.44 -9.52 -14.96
N MET A 65 11.75 -9.70 -15.20
CA MET A 65 12.52 -9.06 -16.28
C MET A 65 11.98 -9.33 -17.71
N LYS A 66 10.91 -10.12 -17.86
CA LYS A 66 10.21 -10.36 -19.13
C LYS A 66 9.04 -9.39 -19.37
N ALA A 67 8.55 -8.70 -18.35
CA ALA A 67 7.43 -7.77 -18.47
C ALA A 67 7.93 -6.37 -18.91
N PRO A 68 7.42 -5.81 -20.03
CA PRO A 68 7.79 -4.46 -20.45
C PRO A 68 7.37 -3.40 -19.40
N TRP A 69 8.16 -2.33 -19.27
CA TRP A 69 7.85 -1.19 -18.40
C TRP A 69 6.45 -0.59 -18.65
N SER A 70 6.04 -0.53 -19.92
CA SER A 70 4.71 -0.06 -20.30
C SER A 70 3.59 -0.92 -19.70
N LEU A 71 3.77 -2.25 -19.68
CA LEU A 71 2.82 -3.18 -19.06
C LEU A 71 2.77 -3.01 -17.55
N LEU A 72 3.92 -2.83 -16.90
CA LEU A 72 3.98 -2.58 -15.45
C LEU A 72 3.23 -1.32 -15.05
N ARG A 73 3.33 -0.24 -15.84
CA ARG A 73 2.55 0.98 -15.60
C ARG A 73 1.04 0.70 -15.60
N TYR A 74 0.54 -0.06 -16.58
CA TYR A 74 -0.88 -0.44 -16.62
C TYR A 74 -1.27 -1.37 -15.47
N ARG A 75 -0.38 -2.28 -15.06
CA ARG A 75 -0.61 -3.12 -13.87
C ARG A 75 -0.69 -2.29 -12.60
N THR A 76 0.18 -1.31 -12.42
CA THR A 76 0.14 -0.38 -11.28
C THR A 76 -1.19 0.38 -11.23
N GLN A 77 -1.65 0.90 -12.37
CA GLN A 77 -2.97 1.55 -12.46
C GLN A 77 -4.12 0.60 -12.13
N TYR A 78 -4.04 -0.64 -12.61
CA TYR A 78 -5.02 -1.69 -12.30
C TYR A 78 -5.05 -2.01 -10.79
N TYR A 79 -3.88 -2.16 -10.16
CA TYR A 79 -3.77 -2.38 -8.72
C TYR A 79 -4.37 -1.22 -7.93
N GLU A 80 -4.06 0.03 -8.31
CA GLU A 80 -4.62 1.20 -7.66
C GLU A 80 -6.15 1.21 -7.73
N ALA A 81 -6.72 0.98 -8.92
CA ALA A 81 -8.17 0.94 -9.11
C ALA A 81 -8.82 -0.18 -8.28
N VAL A 82 -8.22 -1.38 -8.27
CA VAL A 82 -8.74 -2.54 -7.55
C VAL A 82 -8.66 -2.35 -6.04
N ILE A 83 -7.52 -1.89 -5.51
CA ILE A 83 -7.33 -1.61 -4.08
C ILE A 83 -8.29 -0.51 -3.61
N LYS A 84 -8.42 0.57 -4.38
CA LYS A 84 -9.38 1.64 -4.08
C LYS A 84 -10.81 1.12 -4.09
N GLY A 85 -11.15 0.23 -5.03
CA GLY A 85 -12.45 -0.44 -5.09
C GLY A 85 -12.71 -1.32 -3.86
N MET A 86 -11.74 -2.13 -3.46
CA MET A 86 -11.83 -2.98 -2.27
C MET A 86 -12.01 -2.16 -0.99
N LEU A 87 -11.23 -1.08 -0.80
CA LEU A 87 -11.37 -0.19 0.36
C LEU A 87 -12.73 0.52 0.39
N LYS A 88 -13.23 0.97 -0.76
CA LYS A 88 -14.61 1.51 -0.86
C LYS A 88 -15.67 0.48 -0.48
N SER A 89 -15.48 -0.79 -0.87
CA SER A 89 -16.45 -1.86 -0.56
C SER A 89 -16.54 -2.19 0.93
N VAL A 90 -15.48 -1.92 1.70
CA VAL A 90 -15.47 -2.07 3.17
C VAL A 90 -15.82 -0.77 3.90
N ASN A 91 -16.25 0.25 3.16
CA ASN A 91 -16.80 1.51 3.67
C ASN A 91 -15.87 2.28 4.63
N VAL A 92 -14.60 2.47 4.24
CA VAL A 92 -13.64 3.25 5.02
C VAL A 92 -13.31 4.61 4.40
N PRO A 93 -13.04 5.65 5.22
CA PRO A 93 -12.57 6.96 4.77
C PRO A 93 -11.21 6.84 4.05
N LEU A 94 -11.07 7.49 2.90
CA LEU A 94 -9.86 7.40 2.06
C LEU A 94 -9.04 8.71 2.06
N GLU A 95 -9.42 9.69 2.87
CA GLU A 95 -8.79 11.02 2.91
C GLU A 95 -7.33 10.95 3.37
N ARG A 96 -7.00 9.92 4.15
CA ARG A 96 -5.64 9.64 4.67
C ARG A 96 -4.93 8.51 3.94
N LEU A 97 -5.48 8.06 2.80
CA LEU A 97 -4.87 7.06 1.94
C LEU A 97 -4.01 7.74 0.88
N HIS A 98 -2.74 7.34 0.78
CA HIS A 98 -1.81 7.81 -0.22
C HIS A 98 -1.25 6.65 -1.03
N PHE A 99 -1.14 6.85 -2.35
CA PHE A 99 -0.47 5.94 -3.26
C PHE A 99 0.87 6.52 -3.68
N ILE A 100 1.90 5.68 -3.67
CA ILE A 100 3.26 6.01 -4.13
C ILE A 100 3.71 4.89 -5.08
N ARG A 101 4.47 5.23 -6.12
CA ARG A 101 5.14 4.24 -6.97
C ARG A 101 6.63 4.21 -6.63
N GLY A 102 7.22 3.02 -6.54
CA GLY A 102 8.64 2.87 -6.22
C GLY A 102 9.54 3.61 -7.21
N ALA A 103 9.23 3.47 -8.49
CA ALA A 103 9.93 4.15 -9.57
C ALA A 103 9.96 5.70 -9.46
N ASP A 104 9.05 6.31 -8.68
CA ASP A 104 8.99 7.77 -8.53
C ASP A 104 10.12 8.32 -7.64
N TYR A 105 10.78 7.50 -6.80
CA TYR A 105 11.88 7.96 -5.92
C TYR A 105 13.06 6.98 -5.79
N GLU A 106 12.88 5.68 -6.08
CA GLU A 106 13.93 4.67 -5.83
C GLU A 106 15.08 4.72 -6.86
N LEU A 107 14.95 5.54 -7.90
CA LEU A 107 15.96 5.74 -8.94
C LEU A 107 16.62 7.14 -8.88
N THR A 108 16.22 7.97 -7.92
CA THR A 108 16.76 9.32 -7.72
C THR A 108 17.68 9.34 -6.50
N GLU A 109 18.86 9.95 -6.65
CA GLU A 109 19.81 10.23 -5.55
C GLU A 109 19.37 11.41 -4.68
#